data_AF-A0A349HQA4-F1
#
_entry.id   AF-A0A349HQA4-F1
#
_cell.length_a   1.000
_cell.length_b   1.000
_cell.length_c   1.000
_cell.angle_alpha   90.00
_cell.angle_beta   90.00
_cell.angle_gamma   90.00
#
_symmetry.space_group_name_H-M   'P 1'
#
loop_
_entity.id
_entity.type
_entity.pdbx_description
1 polymer ?
#
loop_
_entity_poly.entity_id
_entity_poly.type
_entity_poly.pdbx_seq_one_letter_code
_entity_poly.pdbx_strand_id
1 'polypeptide(L)'
;MEKIKEKKYIWNADDVETWVIPFGKVIVLSDSEDPMSAGIVTLNPGAGHERHNHKGAGEILFVIEGEGEQTVEIDGKIVINKQKVKKGDLIQMP
;
A
#
# COMPACT_ATOMS: atom_id res chain seq x y z
N MET A 1 13.07 35.42 -7.47
CA MET A 1 13.40 34.60 -6.28
C MET A 1 12.22 33.68 -6.02
N GLU A 2 12.45 32.38 -6.14
CA GLU A 2 11.46 31.30 -6.15
C GLU A 2 10.63 31.22 -4.87
N LYS A 3 9.31 31.26 -5.04
CA LYS A 3 8.34 30.81 -4.04
C LYS A 3 8.20 29.28 -4.10
N ILE A 4 9.21 28.52 -3.69
CA ILE A 4 9.09 27.04 -3.59
C ILE A 4 9.94 26.51 -2.42
N LYS A 5 9.54 26.67 -1.15
CA LYS A 5 10.22 25.97 -0.04
C LYS A 5 9.38 25.52 1.17
N GLU A 6 8.05 25.61 1.16
CA GLU A 6 7.23 25.11 2.29
C GLU A 6 6.48 23.79 2.02
N LYS A 7 6.22 23.42 0.75
CA LYS A 7 5.51 22.16 0.37
C LYS A 7 6.41 20.90 0.31
N LYS A 8 7.56 20.83 0.99
CA LYS A 8 8.54 19.75 0.72
C LYS A 8 8.39 18.44 1.52
N TYR A 9 7.71 18.45 2.66
CA TYR A 9 7.72 17.29 3.57
C TYR A 9 6.34 16.88 4.12
N ILE A 10 5.29 17.64 3.79
CA ILE A 10 3.91 17.37 4.22
C ILE A 10 3.06 17.37 2.97
N TRP A 11 2.38 16.24 2.73
CA TRP A 11 1.55 16.01 1.57
C TRP A 11 0.12 15.77 2.02
N ASN A 12 -0.85 16.45 1.38
CA ASN A 12 -2.25 16.02 1.50
C ASN A 12 -2.49 14.87 0.52
N ALA A 13 -3.50 14.06 0.79
CA ALA A 13 -3.95 13.02 -0.14
C ALA A 13 -4.21 13.56 -1.56
N ASP A 14 -4.71 14.79 -1.66
CA ASP A 14 -5.00 15.44 -2.94
C ASP A 14 -3.74 15.99 -3.65
N ASP A 15 -2.60 16.06 -2.96
CA ASP A 15 -1.32 16.50 -3.53
C ASP A 15 -0.48 15.31 -4.08
N VAL A 16 -0.94 14.06 -3.93
CA VAL A 16 -0.19 12.85 -4.33
C VAL A 16 -0.98 11.96 -5.29
N GLU A 17 -0.28 11.01 -5.92
CA GLU A 17 -0.89 10.14 -6.91
C GLU A 17 -2.04 9.33 -6.29
N THR A 18 -3.20 9.38 -6.95
CA THR A 18 -4.41 8.70 -6.50
C THR A 18 -5.03 7.93 -7.65
N TRP A 19 -5.19 6.62 -7.46
CA TRP A 19 -5.90 5.75 -8.38
C TRP A 19 -7.26 5.38 -7.81
N VAL A 20 -8.32 5.67 -8.56
CA VAL A 20 -9.66 5.13 -8.32
C VAL A 20 -9.86 3.98 -9.27
N ILE A 21 -10.07 2.79 -8.72
CA ILE A 21 -10.11 1.52 -9.45
C ILE A 21 -11.39 0.77 -9.08
N PRO A 22 -11.88 -0.18 -9.91
CA PRO A 22 -13.20 -0.81 -9.68
C PRO A 22 -13.36 -1.46 -8.30
N PHE A 23 -12.26 -1.93 -7.72
CA PHE A 23 -12.22 -2.59 -6.41
C PHE A 23 -11.84 -1.67 -5.25
N GLY A 24 -11.61 -0.37 -5.46
CA GLY A 24 -11.26 0.53 -4.38
C GLY A 24 -10.52 1.81 -4.78
N LYS A 25 -9.66 2.27 -3.88
CA LYS A 25 -8.85 3.47 -4.02
C LYS A 25 -7.45 3.22 -3.48
N VAL A 26 -6.44 3.71 -4.19
CA VAL A 26 -5.04 3.69 -3.78
C VAL A 26 -4.50 5.11 -3.83
N ILE A 27 -3.90 5.57 -2.74
CA ILE A 27 -3.21 6.86 -2.64
C ILE A 27 -1.75 6.53 -2.37
N VAL A 28 -0.82 7.03 -3.18
CA VAL A 28 0.60 6.68 -3.10
C VAL A 28 1.45 7.96 -3.08
N LEU A 29 2.33 8.02 -2.10
CA LEU A 29 3.49 8.91 -2.07
C LEU A 29 4.72 8.09 -2.45
N SER A 30 5.33 8.46 -3.58
CA SER A 30 6.56 7.84 -4.10
C SER A 30 7.41 8.92 -4.76
N ASP A 31 8.72 8.84 -4.60
CA ASP A 31 9.70 9.70 -5.27
C ASP A 31 10.78 8.82 -5.89
N SER A 32 11.16 9.10 -7.13
CA SER A 32 12.23 8.36 -7.81
C SER A 32 13.59 8.43 -7.12
N GLU A 33 13.83 9.45 -6.30
CA GLU A 33 15.07 9.61 -5.52
C GLU A 33 14.98 9.04 -4.09
N ASP A 34 13.79 8.67 -3.62
CA ASP A 34 13.56 8.11 -2.28
C ASP A 34 13.34 6.59 -2.36
N PRO A 35 14.15 5.75 -1.69
CA PRO A 35 13.92 4.31 -1.67
C PRO A 35 12.64 3.90 -0.92
N MET A 36 12.01 4.82 -0.19
CA MET A 36 10.77 4.59 0.54
C MET A 36 9.57 5.12 -0.24
N SER A 37 8.52 4.30 -0.33
CA SER A 37 7.19 4.74 -0.72
C SER A 37 6.19 4.40 0.39
N ALA A 38 5.08 5.11 0.41
CA ALA A 38 4.00 4.87 1.35
C ALA A 38 2.66 5.06 0.65
N GLY A 39 1.64 4.31 1.07
CA GLY A 39 0.32 4.45 0.50
C GLY A 39 -0.80 4.09 1.45
N ILE A 40 -2.01 4.53 1.08
CA ILE A 40 -3.26 4.14 1.72
C ILE A 40 -4.07 3.37 0.68
N VAL A 41 -4.40 2.12 1.02
CA VAL A 41 -5.25 1.26 0.19
C VAL A 41 -6.60 1.11 0.89
N THR A 42 -7.67 1.43 0.17
CA THR A 42 -9.05 1.18 0.60
C THR A 42 -9.69 0.24 -0.40
N LEU A 43 -10.11 -0.94 0.05
CA LEU A 43 -10.81 -1.92 -0.78
C LEU A 43 -12.31 -1.89 -0.47
N ASN A 44 -13.13 -2.08 -1.50
CA ASN A 44 -14.56 -2.29 -1.33
C ASN A 44 -14.82 -3.65 -0.65
N PRO A 45 -15.91 -3.82 0.13
CA PRO A 45 -16.26 -5.10 0.73
C PRO A 45 -16.32 -6.24 -0.29
N GLY A 46 -15.63 -7.34 -0.01
CA GLY A 46 -15.55 -8.52 -0.89
C GLY A 46 -14.62 -8.36 -2.09
N ALA A 47 -13.98 -7.21 -2.25
CA ALA A 47 -13.02 -6.95 -3.32
C ALA A 47 -11.58 -7.29 -2.90
N GLY A 48 -10.72 -7.43 -3.90
CA GLY A 48 -9.27 -7.61 -3.78
C GLY A 48 -8.60 -7.15 -5.07
N HIS A 49 -7.31 -7.42 -5.21
CA HIS A 49 -6.57 -7.15 -6.44
C HIS A 49 -5.81 -8.38 -6.92
N GLU A 50 -5.39 -8.35 -8.18
CA GLU A 50 -4.54 -9.39 -8.75
C GLU A 50 -3.21 -9.50 -7.99
N ARG A 51 -2.77 -10.74 -7.79
CA ARG A 51 -1.53 -11.02 -7.07
C ARG A 51 -0.33 -10.51 -7.88
N HIS A 52 0.58 -9.83 -7.19
CA HIS A 52 1.86 -9.39 -7.73
C HIS A 52 2.88 -9.28 -6.59
N ASN A 53 4.17 -9.23 -6.92
CA ASN A 53 5.27 -9.03 -5.98
C ASN A 53 6.14 -7.88 -6.49
N HIS A 54 6.81 -7.14 -5.60
CA HIS A 54 7.74 -6.08 -5.97
C HIS A 54 9.16 -6.62 -5.90
N LYS A 55 9.88 -6.64 -7.03
CA LYS A 55 11.23 -7.20 -7.06
C LYS A 55 12.21 -6.26 -6.33
N GLY A 56 12.83 -6.76 -5.27
CA GLY A 56 13.89 -6.03 -4.53
C GLY A 56 13.37 -4.97 -3.56
N ALA A 57 12.07 -4.97 -3.27
CA ALA A 57 11.44 -4.11 -2.28
C ALA A 57 10.49 -4.93 -1.40
N GLY A 58 10.64 -4.79 -0.09
CA GLY A 58 9.69 -5.33 0.87
C GLY A 58 8.55 -4.35 1.13
N GLU A 59 7.43 -4.86 1.62
CA GLU A 59 6.24 -4.09 1.97
C GLU A 59 5.79 -4.44 3.40
N ILE A 60 5.33 -3.41 4.12
CA ILE A 60 4.69 -3.56 5.42
C ILE A 60 3.30 -2.93 5.34
N LEU A 61 2.28 -3.71 5.66
CA LEU A 61 0.90 -3.25 5.75
C LEU A 61 0.46 -3.22 7.22
N PHE A 62 -0.25 -2.16 7.58
CA PHE A 62 -0.96 -2.05 8.83
C PHE A 62 -2.45 -1.91 8.55
N VAL A 63 -3.28 -2.80 9.12
CA VAL A 63 -4.73 -2.75 8.89
C VAL A 63 -5.34 -1.67 9.78
N ILE A 64 -5.70 -0.53 9.18
CA ILE A 64 -6.27 0.63 9.89
C ILE A 64 -7.72 0.36 10.33
N GLU A 65 -8.51 -0.26 9.45
CA GLU A 65 -9.93 -0.54 9.64
C GLU A 65 -10.37 -1.76 8.81
N GLY A 66 -11.45 -2.41 9.22
CA GLY A 66 -12.04 -3.55 8.52
C GLY A 66 -11.34 -4.89 8.79
N GLU A 67 -11.67 -5.86 7.95
CA GLU A 67 -11.10 -7.21 7.93
C GLU A 67 -11.01 -7.73 6.49
N GLY A 68 -10.15 -8.73 6.28
CA GLY A 68 -9.93 -9.34 4.98
C GLY A 68 -9.14 -10.63 5.05
N GLU A 69 -8.74 -11.14 3.90
CA GLU A 69 -7.86 -12.30 3.76
C GLU A 69 -6.58 -11.89 3.03
N GLN A 70 -5.43 -12.22 3.60
CA GLN A 70 -4.10 -11.94 3.02
C GLN A 70 -3.41 -13.23 2.59
N THR A 71 -2.82 -13.20 1.41
CA THR A 71 -1.87 -14.21 0.94
C THR A 71 -0.48 -13.59 0.89
N VAL A 72 0.54 -14.32 1.35
CA VAL A 72 1.95 -13.89 1.28
C VAL A 72 2.71 -14.92 0.47
N GLU A 73 3.44 -14.44 -0.52
CA GLU A 73 4.31 -15.22 -1.38
C GLU A 73 5.76 -14.74 -1.23
N ILE A 74 6.69 -15.68 -1.11
CA ILE A 74 8.13 -15.41 -1.04
C ILE A 74 8.80 -16.31 -2.07
N ASP A 75 9.60 -15.72 -2.96
CA ASP A 75 10.33 -16.43 -4.02
C ASP A 75 9.44 -17.37 -4.86
N GLY A 76 8.22 -16.91 -5.20
CA GLY A 76 7.27 -17.70 -5.99
C GLY A 76 6.53 -18.79 -5.20
N LYS A 77 6.70 -18.86 -3.88
CA LYS A 77 6.04 -19.84 -3.02
C LYS A 77 5.09 -19.16 -2.05
N ILE A 78 3.83 -19.59 -2.07
CA ILE A 78 2.84 -19.15 -1.09
C ILE A 78 3.25 -19.70 0.30
N VAL A 79 3.61 -18.80 1.21
CA VAL A 79 3.97 -19.12 2.60
C VAL A 79 2.81 -18.88 3.55
N ILE A 80 1.89 -17.97 3.20
CA ILE A 80 0.63 -17.73 3.90
C ILE A 80 -0.48 -17.73 2.85
N ASN A 81 -1.51 -18.54 3.03
CA ASN A 81 -2.62 -18.65 2.08
C ASN A 81 -3.92 -18.17 2.74
N LYS A 82 -4.47 -17.04 2.26
CA LYS A 82 -5.75 -16.47 2.72
C LYS A 82 -5.93 -16.41 4.24
N GLN A 83 -4.90 -15.96 4.95
CA GLN A 83 -4.98 -15.74 6.38
C GLN A 83 -5.92 -14.58 6.68
N LYS A 84 -6.85 -14.77 7.62
CA LYS A 84 -7.69 -13.67 8.10
C LYS A 84 -6.83 -12.62 8.79
N VAL A 85 -7.04 -11.36 8.40
CA VAL A 85 -6.42 -10.17 8.98
C VAL A 85 -7.50 -9.17 9.35
N LYS A 86 -7.27 -8.39 10.39
CA LYS A 86 -8.21 -7.39 10.91
C LYS A 86 -7.48 -6.17 11.44
N LYS A 87 -8.24 -5.13 11.76
CA LYS A 87 -7.74 -3.91 12.41
C LYS A 87 -6.69 -4.20 13.49
N GLY A 88 -5.53 -3.55 13.35
CA GLY A 88 -4.40 -3.65 14.27
C GLY A 88 -3.35 -4.70 13.90
N ASP A 89 -3.64 -5.58 12.92
CA ASP A 89 -2.65 -6.53 12.43
C ASP A 89 -1.58 -5.85 11.58
N LEU A 90 -0.34 -6.34 11.72
CA LEU A 90 0.82 -5.98 10.90
C LEU A 90 1.17 -7.15 9.99
N ILE A 91 1.36 -6.86 8.70
CA ILE A 91 1.70 -7.85 7.68
C ILE A 91 3.04 -7.43 7.08
N GLN A 92 4.02 -8.31 7.12
CA GLN A 92 5.30 -8.11 6.45
C GLN A 92 5.37 -9.01 5.22
N MET A 93 5.73 -8.42 4.08
CA MET A 93 5.99 -9.11 2.83
C MET A 93 7.42 -8.76 2.41
N PRO A 94 8.38 -9.67 2.59
CA PRO A 94 9.79 -9.40 2.29
C PRO A 94 10.11 -9.44 0.80
#